data_AF-A0A817WWK3-F1
#
_entry.id   AF-A0A817WWK3-F1
#
_cell.length_a   1.000
_cell.length_b   1.000
_cell.length_c   1.000
_cell.angle_alpha   90.00
_cell.angle_beta   90.00
_cell.angle_gamma   90.00
#
_symmetry.space_group_name_H-M   'P 1'
#
loop_
_entity.id
_entity.type
_entity.pdbx_description
1 polymer ?
#
loop_
_entity_poly.entity_id
_entity_poly.type
_entity_poly.pdbx_seq_one_letter_code
_entity_poly.pdbx_strand_id
1 'polypeptide(L)'
;MRGAKFAARKSIENINNELKNKHTFYRLEQRFNDLDSLRTISSIAHKTNQIYCITVEKLVDCINETRIYTEELSRSLFREEDKSIYDKITKCLLNLKNAQRVENYRARAYSDIIKDIEQQLIQHIKELEKSVVKSNLDLDNFTKIFDVSKILIEIDEMRCFESFIPILKQYIDEFNLKFQGIINYVSIIIIDRYNLDKSSEPVYKTLDYYTAEKALFYLDACLNQLKEGTSRLTLVLTHHLEKEQIKLIVENLKRLEKAKFVIEKHLNISHAIDEFIEEMKTSIETKIKYFSDRIGALMINYNFSEADEKIDSLIVVRNLLGKYCIKDISDQIENLQNYGKTVVLSDMINRYSKMDISEYMLNPPKNIFEKLPNVNSTNQIYSEVLDKSRKLILEKIRNELERAKTKQTIDITNEHIRRFESAVKYLPESMKNALEIELQHCKGDIKRLIQYSELNLKHSSITEEIDKLNNCSFEYQNLQLIKSDFKKGKELASKRIVNIVVKIQHNLEKQNIIEALNINTKQN
;
A
#
# COMPACT_ATOMS: atom_id res chain seq x y z
N MET A 1 -29.06 -10.01 -6.69
CA MET A 1 -29.18 -11.01 -5.58
C MET A 1 -28.35 -12.28 -5.75
N ARG A 2 -28.33 -12.98 -6.91
CA ARG A 2 -27.53 -14.22 -7.07
C ARG A 2 -26.03 -14.03 -6.83
N GLY A 3 -25.46 -12.92 -7.30
CA GLY A 3 -24.03 -12.59 -7.11
C GLY A 3 -23.62 -12.42 -5.66
N ALA A 4 -24.38 -11.66 -4.85
CA ALA A 4 -24.07 -11.43 -3.45
C ALA A 4 -24.16 -12.72 -2.59
N LYS A 5 -25.08 -13.64 -2.94
CA LYS A 5 -25.16 -14.96 -2.30
C LYS A 5 -23.94 -15.83 -2.60
N PHE A 6 -23.46 -15.79 -3.85
CA PHE A 6 -22.24 -16.50 -4.24
C PHE A 6 -21.00 -15.92 -3.53
N ALA A 7 -20.89 -14.59 -3.48
CA ALA A 7 -19.81 -13.90 -2.78
C ALA A 7 -19.76 -14.24 -1.28
N ALA A 8 -20.91 -14.29 -0.59
CA ALA A 8 -20.97 -14.66 0.82
C ALA A 8 -20.52 -16.11 1.07
N ARG A 9 -20.93 -17.07 0.22
CA ARG A 9 -20.48 -18.48 0.31
C ARG A 9 -18.98 -18.63 0.08
N LYS A 10 -18.46 -17.95 -0.94
CA LYS A 10 -17.03 -17.94 -1.26
C LYS A 10 -16.20 -17.32 -0.12
N SER A 11 -16.72 -16.27 0.52
CA SER A 11 -16.07 -15.63 1.67
C SER A 11 -15.98 -16.58 2.85
N ILE A 12 -17.06 -17.31 3.17
CA ILE A 12 -17.08 -18.35 4.21
C ILE A 12 -16.09 -19.48 3.92
N GLU A 13 -16.02 -19.95 2.67
CA GLU A 13 -15.08 -20.99 2.26
C GLU A 13 -13.63 -20.53 2.43
N ASN A 14 -13.33 -19.30 2.03
CA ASN A 14 -12.01 -18.69 2.24
C ASN A 14 -11.68 -18.56 3.73
N ILE A 15 -12.64 -18.15 4.58
CA ILE A 15 -12.43 -18.09 6.04
C ILE A 15 -12.10 -19.48 6.59
N ASN A 16 -12.86 -20.50 6.21
CA ASN A 16 -12.60 -21.87 6.67
C ASN A 16 -11.23 -22.40 6.21
N ASN A 17 -10.76 -22.00 5.03
CA ASN A 17 -9.42 -22.37 4.55
C ASN A 17 -8.32 -21.62 5.32
N GLU A 18 -8.52 -20.35 5.64
CA GLU A 18 -7.57 -19.57 6.45
C GLU A 18 -7.53 -20.05 7.91
N LEU A 19 -8.66 -20.48 8.48
CA LEU A 19 -8.72 -21.08 9.82
C LEU A 19 -7.89 -22.37 9.90
N LYS A 20 -7.77 -23.13 8.80
CA LYS A 20 -6.87 -24.31 8.74
C LYS A 20 -5.39 -23.94 8.76
N ASN A 21 -5.03 -22.74 8.31
CA ASN A 21 -3.65 -22.28 8.24
C ASN A 21 -3.13 -21.67 9.56
N LYS A 22 -3.95 -21.64 10.63
CA LYS A 22 -3.66 -21.31 12.05
C LYS A 22 -2.83 -20.05 12.38
N HIS A 23 -2.33 -19.28 11.40
CA HIS A 23 -1.23 -18.35 11.65
C HIS A 23 -1.42 -16.93 11.08
N THR A 24 -2.59 -16.54 10.59
CA THR A 24 -2.80 -15.14 10.14
C THR A 24 -4.19 -14.61 10.45
N PHE A 25 -4.43 -14.23 11.72
CA PHE A 25 -5.67 -13.56 12.13
C PHE A 25 -5.96 -12.28 11.32
N TYR A 26 -4.92 -11.59 10.83
CA TYR A 26 -5.07 -10.44 9.92
C TYR A 26 -5.82 -10.77 8.63
N ARG A 27 -5.54 -11.92 8.00
CA ARG A 27 -6.25 -12.34 6.77
C ARG A 27 -7.68 -12.74 7.09
N LEU A 28 -7.88 -13.42 8.21
CA LEU A 28 -9.21 -13.78 8.70
C LEU A 28 -10.07 -12.53 8.93
N GLU A 29 -9.50 -11.50 9.55
CA GLU A 29 -10.18 -10.23 9.81
C GLU A 29 -10.72 -9.58 8.54
N GLN A 30 -9.89 -9.43 7.50
CA GLN A 30 -10.35 -8.87 6.22
C GLN A 30 -11.54 -9.64 5.65
N ARG A 31 -11.50 -10.98 5.74
CA ARG A 31 -12.58 -11.84 5.24
C ARG A 31 -13.86 -11.74 6.06
N PHE A 32 -13.74 -11.56 7.38
CA PHE A 32 -14.89 -11.31 8.23
C PHE A 32 -15.52 -9.94 7.95
N ASN A 33 -14.72 -8.90 7.71
CA ASN A 33 -15.23 -7.57 7.31
C ASN A 33 -15.99 -7.63 5.97
N ASP A 34 -15.47 -8.37 5.00
CA ASP A 34 -16.16 -8.62 3.72
C ASP A 34 -17.51 -9.31 3.96
N LEU A 35 -17.53 -10.32 4.83
CA LEU A 35 -18.72 -11.11 5.15
C LEU A 35 -19.76 -10.28 5.90
N ASP A 36 -19.36 -9.48 6.88
CA ASP A 36 -20.24 -8.60 7.65
C ASP A 36 -20.85 -7.52 6.74
N SER A 37 -20.04 -6.93 5.85
CA SER A 37 -20.51 -5.99 4.84
C SER A 37 -21.61 -6.60 3.96
N LEU A 38 -21.44 -7.86 3.54
CA LEU A 38 -22.47 -8.60 2.80
C LEU A 38 -23.71 -8.92 3.64
N ARG A 39 -23.55 -9.15 4.95
CA ARG A 39 -24.63 -9.45 5.90
C ARG A 39 -25.42 -8.21 6.33
N THR A 40 -25.02 -7.00 5.97
CA THR A 40 -25.89 -5.81 6.09
C THR A 40 -27.20 -5.98 5.29
N ILE A 41 -27.21 -6.84 4.26
CA ILE A 41 -28.40 -7.21 3.49
C ILE A 41 -29.16 -8.30 4.26
N SER A 42 -30.33 -7.97 4.81
CA SER A 42 -31.12 -8.85 5.69
C SER A 42 -31.39 -10.25 5.11
N SER A 43 -31.65 -10.33 3.80
CA SER A 43 -31.91 -11.60 3.12
C SER A 43 -30.68 -12.51 3.02
N ILE A 44 -29.47 -11.94 3.03
CA ILE A 44 -28.21 -12.67 3.09
C ILE A 44 -27.94 -13.07 4.53
N ALA A 45 -28.09 -12.14 5.49
CA ALA A 45 -27.90 -12.39 6.91
C ALA A 45 -28.68 -13.61 7.39
N HIS A 46 -29.98 -13.66 7.09
CA HIS A 46 -30.85 -14.77 7.50
C HIS A 46 -30.38 -16.11 6.92
N LYS A 47 -29.98 -16.13 5.64
CA LYS A 47 -29.58 -17.36 4.94
C LYS A 47 -28.18 -17.85 5.31
N THR A 48 -27.30 -16.96 5.79
CA THR A 48 -25.94 -17.33 6.19
C THR A 48 -25.77 -17.41 7.70
N ASN A 49 -26.82 -17.18 8.49
CA ASN A 49 -26.73 -17.03 9.95
C ASN A 49 -26.08 -18.23 10.65
N GLN A 50 -26.59 -19.43 10.40
CA GLN A 50 -26.08 -20.65 11.04
C GLN A 50 -24.60 -20.88 10.71
N ILE A 51 -24.23 -20.75 9.44
CA ILE A 51 -22.85 -20.97 9.00
C ILE A 51 -21.93 -19.88 9.56
N TYR A 52 -22.39 -18.63 9.60
CA TYR A 52 -21.67 -17.52 10.22
C TYR A 52 -21.38 -17.78 11.70
N CYS A 53 -22.39 -18.19 12.48
CA CYS A 53 -22.20 -18.54 13.90
C CYS A 53 -21.17 -19.66 14.08
N ILE A 54 -21.27 -20.75 13.31
CA ILE A 54 -20.31 -21.85 13.34
C ILE A 54 -18.89 -21.36 13.00
N THR A 55 -18.75 -20.47 12.03
CA THR A 55 -17.45 -19.91 11.64
C THR A 55 -16.87 -18.99 12.72
N VAL A 56 -17.71 -18.21 13.43
CA VAL A 56 -17.31 -17.41 14.60
C VAL A 56 -16.87 -18.32 15.75
N GLU A 57 -17.60 -19.41 16.03
CA GLU A 57 -17.23 -20.37 17.08
C GLU A 57 -15.85 -20.99 16.80
N LYS A 58 -15.61 -21.43 15.56
CA LYS A 58 -14.29 -21.95 15.17
C LYS A 58 -13.17 -20.93 15.32
N LEU A 59 -13.45 -19.65 15.02
CA LEU A 59 -12.48 -18.58 15.22
C LEU A 59 -12.13 -18.42 16.71
N VAL A 60 -13.14 -18.47 17.58
CA VAL A 60 -12.93 -18.43 19.03
C VAL A 60 -12.14 -19.65 19.51
N ASP A 61 -12.41 -20.83 18.97
CA ASP A 61 -11.65 -22.04 19.29
C ASP A 61 -10.17 -21.89 18.87
N CYS A 62 -9.88 -21.37 17.68
CA CYS A 62 -8.50 -21.09 17.25
C CYS A 62 -7.79 -20.06 18.14
N ILE A 63 -8.51 -19.04 18.63
CA ILE A 63 -7.96 -18.07 19.58
C ILE A 63 -7.65 -18.74 20.91
N ASN A 64 -8.53 -19.60 21.40
CA ASN A 64 -8.31 -20.38 22.62
C ASN A 64 -7.11 -21.34 22.48
N GLU A 65 -6.96 -22.01 21.32
CA GLU A 65 -5.77 -22.82 21.04
C GLU A 65 -4.49 -21.97 21.08
N THR A 66 -4.51 -20.79 20.44
CA THR A 66 -3.37 -19.86 20.44
C THR A 66 -3.05 -19.39 21.86
N ARG A 67 -4.07 -19.14 22.68
CA ARG A 67 -3.90 -18.83 24.11
C ARG A 67 -3.22 -19.96 24.85
N ILE A 68 -3.76 -21.18 24.79
CA ILE A 68 -3.20 -22.33 25.51
C ILE A 68 -1.71 -22.49 25.15
N TYR A 69 -1.40 -22.37 23.86
CA TYR A 69 -0.01 -22.42 23.39
C TYR A 69 0.84 -21.26 23.94
N THR A 70 0.30 -20.03 23.99
CA THR A 70 1.02 -18.87 24.54
C THR A 70 1.24 -19.01 26.05
N GLU A 71 0.27 -19.54 26.79
CA GLU A 71 0.41 -19.85 28.21
C GLU A 71 1.47 -20.93 28.45
N GLU A 72 1.49 -21.98 27.63
CA GLU A 72 2.53 -23.01 27.70
C GLU A 72 3.92 -22.44 27.45
N LEU A 73 4.08 -21.61 26.41
CA LEU A 73 5.34 -20.90 26.14
C LEU A 73 5.73 -19.97 27.31
N SER A 74 4.76 -19.28 27.91
CA SER A 74 5.00 -18.43 29.07
C SER A 74 5.44 -19.25 30.28
N ARG A 75 4.84 -20.43 30.51
CA ARG A 75 5.29 -21.37 31.55
C ARG A 75 6.70 -21.91 31.29
N SER A 76 7.08 -22.07 30.01
CA SER A 76 8.44 -22.47 29.64
C SER A 76 9.48 -21.38 29.91
N LEU A 77 9.11 -20.09 29.99
CA LEU A 77 10.03 -19.03 30.44
C LEU A 77 10.56 -19.32 31.84
N PHE A 78 9.70 -19.78 32.75
CA PHE A 78 10.07 -20.14 34.12
C PHE A 78 11.03 -21.36 34.21
N ARG A 79 11.28 -22.06 33.11
CA ARG A 79 12.13 -23.26 33.06
C ARG A 79 13.48 -23.03 32.40
N GLU A 80 13.75 -21.84 31.86
CA GLU A 80 15.01 -21.47 31.18
C GLU A 80 15.41 -22.41 30.01
N GLU A 81 14.45 -23.04 29.34
CA GLU A 81 14.74 -24.16 28.41
C GLU A 81 15.20 -23.72 27.00
N ASP A 82 14.93 -22.49 26.54
CA ASP A 82 15.23 -22.07 25.15
C ASP A 82 15.14 -20.53 24.92
N LYS A 83 16.23 -19.88 24.47
CA LYS A 83 16.23 -18.43 24.15
C LYS A 83 15.22 -18.04 23.05
N SER A 84 14.83 -18.97 22.18
CA SER A 84 13.85 -18.69 21.12
C SER A 84 12.40 -18.56 21.63
N ILE A 85 12.16 -18.78 22.93
CA ILE A 85 10.84 -18.66 23.55
C ILE A 85 10.31 -17.22 23.41
N TYR A 86 11.15 -16.19 23.58
CA TYR A 86 10.74 -14.78 23.45
C TYR A 86 10.20 -14.45 22.05
N ASP A 87 10.86 -14.92 21.00
CA ASP A 87 10.42 -14.76 19.61
C ASP A 87 9.09 -15.49 19.36
N LYS A 88 8.94 -16.69 19.91
CA LYS A 88 7.72 -17.50 19.80
C LYS A 88 6.55 -16.80 20.50
N ILE A 89 6.75 -16.28 21.71
CA ILE A 89 5.74 -15.52 22.46
C ILE A 89 5.38 -14.23 21.70
N THR A 90 6.38 -13.50 21.20
CA THR A 90 6.14 -12.26 20.43
C THR A 90 5.27 -12.52 19.20
N LYS A 91 5.54 -13.58 18.45
CA LYS A 91 4.71 -13.99 17.30
C LYS A 91 3.29 -14.34 17.73
N CYS A 92 3.13 -15.01 18.86
CA CYS A 92 1.82 -15.35 19.39
C CYS A 92 1.04 -14.11 19.85
N LEU A 93 1.69 -13.17 20.55
CA LEU A 93 1.10 -11.91 20.97
C LEU A 93 0.69 -11.04 19.79
N LEU A 94 1.50 -10.99 18.73
CA LEU A 94 1.15 -10.31 17.48
C LEU A 94 -0.07 -10.94 16.83
N ASN A 95 -0.13 -12.28 16.77
CA ASN A 95 -1.28 -13.00 16.26
C ASN A 95 -2.54 -12.70 17.09
N LEU A 96 -2.45 -12.75 18.42
CA LEU A 96 -3.55 -12.42 19.33
C LEU A 96 -4.00 -10.96 19.16
N LYS A 97 -3.08 -10.00 19.05
CA LYS A 97 -3.39 -8.58 18.83
C LYS A 97 -4.19 -8.38 17.55
N ASN A 98 -3.85 -9.09 16.48
CA ASN A 98 -4.63 -9.10 15.24
C ASN A 98 -6.03 -9.73 15.41
N ALA A 99 -6.24 -10.54 16.45
CA ALA A 99 -7.53 -11.10 16.83
C ALA A 99 -8.36 -10.21 17.78
N GLN A 100 -7.86 -9.03 18.18
CA GLN A 100 -8.55 -8.12 19.12
C GLN A 100 -10.00 -7.79 18.69
N ARG A 101 -10.25 -7.71 17.38
CA ARG A 101 -11.59 -7.43 16.84
C ARG A 101 -12.61 -8.54 17.09
N VAL A 102 -12.19 -9.73 17.52
CA VAL A 102 -13.13 -10.80 17.90
C VAL A 102 -13.97 -10.43 19.12
N GLU A 103 -13.53 -9.45 19.91
CA GLU A 103 -14.37 -8.81 20.94
C GLU A 103 -15.73 -8.34 20.41
N ASN A 104 -15.80 -7.92 19.14
CA ASN A 104 -17.05 -7.48 18.51
C ASN A 104 -18.05 -8.64 18.33
N TYR A 105 -17.58 -9.87 18.27
CA TYR A 105 -18.41 -11.07 18.09
C TYR A 105 -18.62 -11.83 19.40
N ARG A 106 -17.62 -11.85 20.28
CA ARG A 106 -17.69 -12.46 21.61
C ARG A 106 -16.92 -11.60 22.60
N ALA A 107 -17.67 -10.88 23.42
CA ALA A 107 -17.10 -10.06 24.47
C ALA A 107 -16.20 -10.91 25.40
N ARG A 108 -15.08 -10.31 25.80
CA ARG A 108 -14.02 -10.83 26.66
C ARG A 108 -13.14 -11.94 26.08
N ALA A 109 -13.39 -12.37 24.84
CA ALA A 109 -12.65 -13.44 24.21
C ALA A 109 -11.16 -13.11 24.00
N TYR A 110 -10.79 -11.84 23.86
CA TYR A 110 -9.41 -11.38 23.73
C TYR A 110 -8.90 -10.72 25.01
N SER A 111 -9.72 -9.88 25.66
CA SER A 111 -9.29 -9.10 26.82
C SER A 111 -8.88 -9.98 28.00
N ASP A 112 -9.60 -11.08 28.25
CA ASP A 112 -9.28 -12.00 29.34
C ASP A 112 -7.95 -12.73 29.07
N ILE A 113 -7.72 -13.10 27.80
CA ILE A 113 -6.51 -13.80 27.36
C ILE A 113 -5.27 -12.93 27.54
N ILE A 114 -5.32 -11.69 27.08
CA ILE A 114 -4.19 -10.76 27.23
C ILE A 114 -3.92 -10.46 28.69
N LYS A 115 -4.98 -10.31 29.50
CA LYS A 115 -4.85 -10.05 30.93
C LYS A 115 -4.19 -11.23 31.67
N ASP A 116 -4.51 -12.46 31.31
CA ASP A 116 -3.89 -13.65 31.90
C ASP A 116 -2.39 -13.75 31.52
N ILE A 117 -2.04 -13.46 30.26
CA ILE A 117 -0.63 -13.43 29.81
C ILE A 117 0.12 -12.29 30.50
N GLU A 118 -0.49 -11.11 30.60
CA GLU A 118 0.03 -9.96 31.33
C GLU A 118 0.38 -10.32 32.78
N GLN A 119 -0.54 -10.99 33.50
CA GLN A 119 -0.30 -11.41 34.88
C GLN A 119 0.86 -12.40 34.99
N GLN A 120 0.99 -13.34 34.05
CA GLN A 120 2.10 -14.30 34.03
C GLN A 120 3.45 -13.61 33.82
N LEU A 121 3.54 -12.68 32.86
CA LEU A 121 4.77 -11.94 32.60
C LEU A 121 5.16 -11.02 33.76
N ILE A 122 4.18 -10.34 34.38
CA ILE A 122 4.42 -9.54 35.59
C ILE A 122 4.93 -10.42 36.74
N GLN A 123 4.33 -11.60 36.91
CA GLN A 123 4.74 -12.54 37.95
C GLN A 123 6.18 -13.03 37.71
N HIS A 124 6.56 -13.32 36.46
CA HIS A 124 7.92 -13.71 36.11
C HIS A 124 8.93 -12.60 36.44
N ILE A 125 8.64 -11.34 36.06
CA ILE A 125 9.50 -10.19 36.42
C ILE A 125 9.71 -10.10 37.93
N LYS A 126 8.64 -10.30 38.72
CA LYS A 126 8.72 -10.29 40.20
C LYS A 126 9.53 -11.45 40.76
N GLU A 127 9.51 -12.61 40.12
CA GLU A 127 10.31 -13.76 40.52
C GLU A 127 11.79 -13.56 40.19
N LEU A 128 12.09 -13.03 39.01
CA LEU A 128 13.43 -12.57 38.63
C LEU A 128 13.97 -11.52 39.61
N GLU A 129 13.14 -10.56 40.02
CA GLU A 129 13.50 -9.57 41.06
C GLU A 129 13.89 -10.25 42.38
N LYS A 130 13.08 -11.20 42.85
CA LYS A 130 13.37 -11.96 44.08
C LYS A 130 14.66 -12.77 43.95
N SER A 131 14.92 -13.34 42.78
CA SER A 131 16.15 -14.08 42.51
C SER A 131 17.37 -13.18 42.61
N VAL A 132 17.34 -11.96 42.05
CA VAL A 132 18.43 -10.97 42.19
C VAL A 132 18.67 -10.62 43.67
N VAL A 133 17.61 -10.34 44.43
CA VAL A 133 17.72 -10.01 45.86
C VAL A 133 18.31 -11.20 46.65
N LYS A 134 17.84 -12.42 46.37
CA LYS A 134 18.31 -13.65 47.04
C LYS A 134 19.76 -13.98 46.70
N SER A 135 20.21 -13.69 45.48
CA SER A 135 21.60 -13.88 45.10
C SER A 135 22.55 -13.14 46.06
N ASN A 136 22.10 -12.04 46.68
CA ASN A 136 22.86 -11.22 47.62
C ASN A 136 24.24 -10.95 47.01
N LEU A 137 24.26 -10.04 46.03
CA LEU A 137 25.39 -9.70 45.15
C LEU A 137 26.68 -9.53 45.95
N ASP A 138 27.32 -10.67 46.13
CA ASP A 138 28.56 -10.82 46.85
C ASP A 138 29.66 -10.69 45.81
N LEU A 139 30.40 -9.59 45.91
CA LEU A 139 31.54 -9.32 45.04
C LEU A 139 32.60 -10.42 45.09
N ASP A 140 32.56 -11.31 46.08
CA ASP A 140 33.48 -12.43 46.22
C ASP A 140 33.02 -13.72 45.55
N ASN A 141 31.81 -13.76 44.98
CA ASN A 141 31.26 -14.95 44.32
C ASN A 141 30.81 -14.63 42.88
N PHE A 142 31.73 -14.87 41.93
CA PHE A 142 31.57 -14.63 40.50
C PHE A 142 30.30 -15.23 39.89
N THR A 143 29.93 -16.45 40.29
CA THR A 143 28.76 -17.15 39.73
C THR A 143 27.49 -16.34 39.96
N LYS A 144 27.37 -15.65 41.11
CA LYS A 144 26.21 -14.81 41.42
C LYS A 144 26.11 -13.57 40.54
N ILE A 145 27.23 -12.97 40.15
CA ILE A 145 27.25 -11.83 39.23
C ILE A 145 26.78 -12.27 37.84
N PHE A 146 27.23 -13.44 37.40
CA PHE A 146 26.82 -14.02 36.13
C PHE A 146 25.32 -14.41 36.13
N ASP A 147 24.82 -14.97 37.22
CA ASP A 147 23.39 -15.28 37.36
C ASP A 147 22.54 -14.01 37.31
N VAL A 148 23.00 -12.94 37.97
CA VAL A 148 22.34 -11.63 37.89
C VAL A 148 22.40 -11.05 36.47
N SER A 149 23.53 -11.16 35.76
CA SER A 149 23.62 -10.64 34.39
C SER A 149 22.68 -11.36 33.43
N LYS A 150 22.50 -12.68 33.59
CA LYS A 150 21.48 -13.44 32.86
C LYS A 150 20.07 -12.92 33.13
N ILE A 151 19.74 -12.68 34.39
CA ILE A 151 18.43 -12.12 34.76
C ILE A 151 18.20 -10.75 34.11
N LEU A 152 19.24 -9.90 34.02
CA LEU A 152 19.13 -8.61 33.33
C LEU A 152 18.88 -8.75 31.84
N ILE A 153 19.60 -9.68 31.19
CA ILE A 153 19.40 -9.97 29.77
C ILE A 153 17.95 -10.42 29.55
N GLU A 154 17.43 -11.25 30.45
CA GLU A 154 16.07 -11.77 30.39
C GLU A 154 15.01 -10.66 30.57
N ILE A 155 15.19 -9.77 31.54
CA ILE A 155 14.32 -8.59 31.73
C ILE A 155 14.37 -7.66 30.51
N ASP A 156 15.53 -7.48 29.89
CA ASP A 156 15.65 -6.67 28.67
C ASP A 156 14.96 -7.35 27.47
N GLU A 157 15.02 -8.68 27.36
CA GLU A 157 14.26 -9.44 26.35
C GLU A 157 12.75 -9.21 26.48
N MET A 158 12.23 -9.08 27.70
CA MET A 158 10.81 -8.82 27.94
C MET A 158 10.31 -7.46 27.44
N ARG A 159 11.22 -6.51 27.13
CA ARG A 159 10.83 -5.20 26.58
C ARG A 159 10.15 -5.30 25.23
N CYS A 160 10.41 -6.35 24.45
CA CYS A 160 9.71 -6.56 23.17
C CYS A 160 8.18 -6.72 23.36
N PHE A 161 7.73 -7.11 24.55
CA PHE A 161 6.33 -7.28 24.89
C PHE A 161 5.61 -5.96 25.20
N GLU A 162 6.32 -4.85 25.45
CA GLU A 162 5.73 -3.54 25.82
C GLU A 162 4.74 -3.02 24.77
N SER A 163 4.99 -3.31 23.48
CA SER A 163 4.10 -2.90 22.38
C SER A 163 2.74 -3.64 22.35
N PHE A 164 2.64 -4.73 23.12
CA PHE A 164 1.43 -5.55 23.28
C PHE A 164 0.81 -5.38 24.65
N ILE A 165 1.65 -5.28 25.70
CA ILE A 165 1.25 -5.20 27.11
C ILE A 165 1.97 -4.00 27.74
N PRO A 166 1.43 -2.78 27.59
CA PRO A 166 2.13 -1.54 27.96
C PRO A 166 2.48 -1.44 29.45
N ILE A 167 1.72 -2.10 30.33
CA ILE A 167 1.98 -2.07 31.78
C ILE A 167 3.32 -2.72 32.16
N LEU A 168 3.86 -3.62 31.32
CA LEU A 168 5.17 -4.24 31.56
C LEU A 168 6.28 -3.21 31.66
N LYS A 169 6.19 -2.10 30.91
CA LYS A 169 7.17 -1.01 30.97
C LYS A 169 7.36 -0.51 32.39
N GLN A 170 6.26 -0.29 33.13
CA GLN A 170 6.33 0.16 34.52
C GLN A 170 7.11 -0.83 35.39
N TYR A 171 6.80 -2.13 35.29
CA TYR A 171 7.45 -3.16 36.08
C TYR A 171 8.93 -3.35 35.72
N ILE A 172 9.27 -3.27 34.44
CA ILE A 172 10.66 -3.33 33.96
C ILE A 172 11.44 -2.11 34.45
N ASP A 173 10.86 -0.92 34.39
CA ASP A 173 11.49 0.32 34.87
C ASP A 173 11.67 0.30 36.40
N GLU A 174 10.67 -0.19 37.16
CA GLU A 174 10.77 -0.40 38.61
C GLU A 174 11.88 -1.41 38.97
N PHE A 175 11.96 -2.53 38.24
CA PHE A 175 13.03 -3.51 38.39
C PHE A 175 14.40 -2.88 38.13
N ASN A 176 14.55 -2.15 37.01
CA ASN A 176 15.80 -1.50 36.64
C ASN A 176 16.24 -0.46 37.66
N LEU A 177 15.31 0.31 38.22
CA LEU A 177 15.60 1.31 39.26
C LEU A 177 16.12 0.65 40.54
N LYS A 178 15.49 -0.45 40.99
CA LYS A 178 15.98 -1.24 42.13
C LYS A 178 17.36 -1.81 41.84
N PHE A 179 17.54 -2.38 40.65
CA PHE A 179 18.80 -2.96 40.24
C PHE A 179 19.93 -1.93 40.17
N GLN A 180 19.65 -0.74 39.65
CA GLN A 180 20.59 0.39 39.65
C GLN A 180 20.96 0.80 41.07
N GLY A 181 20.03 0.75 42.02
CA GLY A 181 20.32 0.92 43.44
C GLY A 181 21.35 -0.08 43.96
N ILE A 182 21.22 -1.35 43.56
CA ILE A 182 22.19 -2.39 43.94
C ILE A 182 23.55 -2.16 43.27
N ILE A 183 23.58 -1.81 41.98
CA ILE A 183 24.82 -1.44 41.28
C ILE A 183 25.49 -0.26 41.98
N ASN A 184 24.74 0.78 42.32
CA ASN A 184 25.29 1.96 42.98
C ASN A 184 25.88 1.61 44.35
N TYR A 185 25.18 0.79 45.14
CA TYR A 185 25.69 0.29 46.42
C TYR A 185 27.00 -0.49 46.25
N VAL A 186 27.03 -1.43 45.30
CA VAL A 186 28.23 -2.19 44.94
C VAL A 186 29.36 -1.27 44.47
N SER A 187 29.04 -0.28 43.65
CA SER A 187 30.01 0.70 43.14
C SER A 187 30.59 1.55 44.27
N ILE A 188 29.76 1.95 45.24
CA ILE A 188 30.23 2.67 46.44
C ILE A 188 31.17 1.78 47.26
N ILE A 189 30.84 0.50 47.49
CA ILE A 189 31.74 -0.43 48.19
C ILE A 189 33.08 -0.55 47.46
N ILE A 190 33.06 -0.66 46.14
CA ILE A 190 34.29 -0.71 45.33
C ILE A 190 35.05 0.61 45.47
N ILE A 191 34.42 1.76 45.28
CA ILE A 191 35.07 3.07 45.39
C ILE A 191 35.64 3.31 46.79
N ASP A 192 34.90 2.95 47.86
CA ASP A 192 35.35 3.12 49.23
C ASP A 192 36.52 2.17 49.57
N ARG A 193 36.48 0.92 49.08
CA ARG A 193 37.58 -0.03 49.24
C ARG A 193 38.82 0.34 48.43
N TYR A 194 38.64 0.99 47.27
CA TYR A 194 39.69 1.23 46.27
C TYR A 194 39.92 2.70 45.97
N ASN A 195 39.57 3.61 46.89
CA ASN A 195 39.64 5.05 46.68
C ASN A 195 41.04 5.46 46.16
N LEU A 196 41.11 5.75 44.86
CA LEU A 196 42.37 6.00 44.16
C LEU A 196 43.11 7.22 44.69
N ASP A 197 42.39 8.15 45.34
CA ASP A 197 42.98 9.31 45.99
C ASP A 197 43.78 8.93 47.26
N LYS A 198 43.51 7.76 47.86
CA LYS A 198 44.27 7.17 48.97
C LYS A 198 45.36 6.19 48.51
N SER A 199 45.55 5.99 47.20
CA SER A 199 46.55 5.05 46.64
C SER A 199 48.00 5.44 46.90
N SER A 200 48.25 6.66 47.39
CA SER A 200 49.56 7.12 47.85
C SER A 200 49.95 6.58 49.24
N GLU A 201 49.01 6.00 50.00
CA GLU A 201 49.29 5.32 51.26
C GLU A 201 49.91 3.93 51.01
N PRO A 202 51.00 3.55 51.70
CA PRO A 202 51.77 2.34 51.42
C PRO A 202 51.01 1.01 51.66
N VAL A 203 49.80 1.05 52.22
CA VAL A 203 48.96 -0.11 52.52
C VAL A 203 48.20 -0.61 51.27
N TYR A 204 48.05 0.20 50.22
CA TYR A 204 47.30 -0.16 49.00
C TYR A 204 48.18 -0.60 47.82
N LYS A 205 49.48 -0.84 48.05
CA LYS A 205 50.47 -1.15 46.99
C LYS A 205 50.29 -2.50 46.29
N THR A 206 49.44 -3.37 46.80
CA THR A 206 49.04 -4.59 46.10
C THR A 206 47.60 -4.44 45.68
N LEU A 207 47.38 -3.84 44.50
CA LEU A 207 46.13 -4.02 43.79
C LEU A 207 45.95 -5.54 43.66
N ASP A 208 45.02 -6.10 44.44
CA ASP A 208 44.76 -7.53 44.43
C ASP A 208 44.38 -7.93 43.01
N TYR A 209 45.24 -8.74 42.38
CA TYR A 209 45.08 -9.23 41.02
C TYR A 209 43.68 -9.81 40.81
N TYR A 210 43.16 -10.52 41.82
CA TYR A 210 41.83 -11.12 41.79
C TYR A 210 40.71 -10.08 41.73
N THR A 211 40.89 -8.91 42.35
CA THR A 211 39.89 -7.84 42.32
C THR A 211 39.95 -7.02 41.03
N ALA A 212 41.15 -6.78 40.49
CA ALA A 212 41.27 -6.19 39.15
C ALA A 212 40.61 -7.11 38.11
N GLU A 213 40.91 -8.41 38.15
CA GLU A 213 40.30 -9.42 37.29
C GLU A 213 38.76 -9.41 37.39
N LYS A 214 38.18 -9.33 38.60
CA LYS A 214 36.71 -9.18 38.78
C LYS A 214 36.13 -7.93 38.13
N ALA A 215 36.77 -6.77 38.28
CA ALA A 215 36.29 -5.54 37.67
C ALA A 215 36.32 -5.62 36.14
N LEU A 216 37.34 -6.30 35.58
CA LEU A 216 37.45 -6.56 34.15
C LEU A 216 36.34 -7.50 33.65
N PHE A 217 36.04 -8.57 34.38
CA PHE A 217 34.94 -9.47 34.05
C PHE A 217 33.57 -8.79 34.11
N TYR A 218 33.33 -7.96 35.13
CA TYR A 218 32.08 -7.21 35.23
C TYR A 218 31.91 -6.24 34.05
N LEU A 219 33.00 -5.54 33.70
CA LEU A 219 33.02 -4.66 32.55
C LEU A 219 32.76 -5.42 31.24
N ASP A 220 33.37 -6.59 31.05
CA ASP A 220 33.13 -7.46 29.89
C ASP A 220 31.67 -7.92 29.81
N ALA A 221 31.08 -8.34 30.94
CA ALA A 221 29.66 -8.72 31.00
C ALA A 221 28.73 -7.56 30.64
N CYS A 222 28.99 -6.34 31.14
CA CYS A 222 28.22 -5.15 30.80
C CYS A 222 28.38 -4.76 29.32
N LEU A 223 29.58 -4.88 28.76
CA LEU A 223 29.82 -4.65 27.33
C LEU A 223 29.06 -5.66 26.48
N ASN A 224 29.10 -6.95 26.84
CA ASN A 224 28.40 -8.00 26.12
C ASN A 224 26.88 -7.79 26.16
N GLN A 225 26.31 -7.39 27.30
CA GLN A 225 24.90 -7.03 27.40
C GLN A 225 24.56 -5.84 26.48
N LEU A 226 25.40 -4.81 26.46
CA LEU A 226 25.20 -3.63 25.61
C LEU A 226 25.31 -3.99 24.11
N LYS A 227 26.23 -4.88 23.76
CA LYS A 227 26.38 -5.43 22.40
C LYS A 227 25.14 -6.22 21.99
N GLU A 228 24.73 -7.21 22.79
CA GLU A 228 23.53 -8.02 22.51
C GLU A 228 22.27 -7.16 22.36
N GLY A 229 22.03 -6.23 23.28
CA GLY A 229 20.88 -5.32 23.21
C GLY A 229 20.88 -4.44 21.95
N THR A 230 22.06 -3.98 21.52
CA THR A 230 22.20 -3.20 20.27
C THR A 230 21.94 -4.04 19.03
N SER A 231 22.46 -5.27 18.99
CA SER A 231 22.20 -6.22 17.89
C SER A 231 20.72 -6.55 17.77
N ARG A 232 20.03 -6.78 18.90
CA ARG A 232 18.58 -7.06 18.92
C ARG A 232 17.77 -5.90 18.39
N LEU A 233 18.01 -4.68 18.88
CA LEU A 233 17.33 -3.49 18.37
C LEU A 233 17.54 -3.32 16.86
N THR A 234 18.75 -3.60 16.38
CA THR A 234 19.09 -3.53 14.94
C THR A 234 18.35 -4.60 14.11
N LEU A 235 18.11 -5.79 14.66
CA LEU A 235 17.32 -6.83 13.99
C LEU A 235 15.86 -6.41 13.79
N VAL A 236 15.26 -5.74 14.78
CA VAL A 236 13.85 -5.27 14.73
C VAL A 236 13.62 -4.25 13.61
N LEU A 237 14.64 -3.45 13.26
CA LEU A 237 14.58 -2.47 12.16
C LEU A 237 14.22 -3.07 10.79
N THR A 238 14.33 -4.40 10.62
CA THR A 238 13.98 -5.09 9.36
C THR A 238 12.52 -4.85 8.93
N HIS A 239 11.62 -4.65 9.89
CA HIS A 239 10.19 -4.57 9.61
C HIS A 239 9.67 -3.12 9.57
N HIS A 240 10.14 -2.27 10.49
CA HIS A 240 9.74 -0.87 10.63
C HIS A 240 10.89 -0.02 11.20
N LEU A 241 11.07 1.19 10.68
CA LEU A 241 12.03 2.16 11.22
C LEU A 241 11.33 3.03 12.26
N GLU A 242 11.27 2.56 13.50
CA GLU A 242 10.70 3.35 14.59
C GLU A 242 11.73 4.31 15.19
N LYS A 243 11.31 5.57 15.33
CA LYS A 243 12.15 6.66 15.85
C LYS A 243 12.78 6.35 17.21
N GLU A 244 12.01 5.76 18.13
CA GLU A 244 12.48 5.46 19.49
C GLU A 244 13.51 4.32 19.50
N GLN A 245 13.35 3.31 18.64
CA GLN A 245 14.32 2.22 18.50
C GLN A 245 15.67 2.74 17.99
N ILE A 246 15.66 3.61 16.97
CA ILE A 246 16.88 4.24 16.44
C ILE A 246 17.58 5.09 17.51
N LYS A 247 16.83 5.84 18.32
CA LYS A 247 17.42 6.61 19.44
C LYS A 247 18.15 5.69 20.42
N LEU A 248 17.54 4.57 20.80
CA LEU A 248 18.14 3.60 21.72
C LEU A 248 19.42 2.99 21.15
N ILE A 249 19.41 2.62 19.86
CA ILE A 249 20.61 2.12 19.16
C ILE A 249 21.73 3.17 19.21
N VAL A 250 21.43 4.41 18.85
CA VAL A 250 22.40 5.52 18.86
C VAL A 250 22.94 5.78 20.27
N GLU A 251 22.09 5.69 21.29
CA GLU A 251 22.51 5.84 22.67
C GLU A 251 23.45 4.70 23.10
N ASN A 252 23.13 3.46 22.73
CA ASN A 252 23.98 2.31 23.04
C ASN A 252 25.34 2.40 22.33
N LEU A 253 25.38 2.80 21.06
CA LEU A 253 26.62 3.03 20.33
C LEU A 253 27.48 4.13 20.98
N LYS A 254 26.86 5.22 21.46
CA LYS A 254 27.56 6.26 22.24
C LYS A 254 28.12 5.71 23.56
N ARG A 255 27.39 4.84 24.24
CA ARG A 255 27.85 4.19 25.48
C ARG A 255 29.04 3.26 25.21
N LEU A 256 29.01 2.51 24.10
CA LEU A 256 30.12 1.66 23.66
C LEU A 256 31.38 2.49 23.35
N GLU A 257 31.26 3.61 22.63
CA GLU A 257 32.39 4.51 22.37
C GLU A 257 32.97 5.12 23.65
N LYS A 258 32.13 5.49 24.61
CA LYS A 258 32.59 5.97 25.92
C LYS A 258 33.33 4.87 26.68
N ALA A 259 32.78 3.64 26.69
CA ALA A 259 33.41 2.50 27.33
C ALA A 259 34.77 2.19 26.69
N LYS A 260 34.86 2.25 25.35
CA LYS A 260 36.12 2.14 24.61
C LYS A 260 37.19 3.08 25.15
N PHE A 261 36.90 4.38 25.30
CA PHE A 261 37.88 5.36 25.78
C PHE A 261 38.39 5.07 27.20
N VAL A 262 37.53 4.52 28.06
CA VAL A 262 37.91 4.11 29.42
C VAL A 262 38.77 2.84 29.38
N ILE A 263 38.39 1.88 28.53
CA ILE A 263 39.04 0.58 28.37
C ILE A 263 40.41 0.71 27.70
N GLU A 264 40.54 1.55 26.68
CA GLU A 264 41.78 1.76 25.92
C GLU A 264 42.94 2.23 26.82
N LYS A 265 42.64 2.87 27.94
CA LYS A 265 43.64 3.27 28.94
C LYS A 265 44.17 2.11 29.81
N HIS A 266 43.46 0.98 29.84
CA HIS A 266 43.67 -0.07 30.82
C HIS A 266 43.69 -1.50 30.25
N LEU A 267 43.20 -1.73 29.02
CA LEU A 267 43.04 -3.06 28.40
C LEU A 267 43.16 -3.01 26.87
N ASN A 268 43.60 -4.14 26.30
CA ASN A 268 43.77 -4.30 24.85
C ASN A 268 42.49 -4.76 24.12
N ILE A 269 41.30 -4.48 24.66
CA ILE A 269 39.98 -4.95 24.13
C ILE A 269 39.31 -3.87 23.26
N SER A 270 39.91 -2.68 23.15
CA SER A 270 39.41 -1.55 22.35
C SER A 270 39.03 -1.93 20.91
N HIS A 271 39.84 -2.78 20.27
CA HIS A 271 39.61 -3.26 18.90
C HIS A 271 38.28 -4.03 18.74
N ALA A 272 37.93 -4.89 19.69
CA ALA A 272 36.70 -5.68 19.64
C ALA A 272 35.43 -4.83 19.86
N ILE A 273 35.56 -3.61 20.38
CA ILE A 273 34.46 -2.65 20.46
C ILE A 273 34.31 -1.92 19.12
N ASP A 274 35.42 -1.54 18.49
CA ASP A 274 35.41 -0.90 17.16
C ASP A 274 34.82 -1.83 16.10
N GLU A 275 35.27 -3.08 16.04
CA GLU A 275 34.73 -4.08 15.10
C GLU A 275 33.21 -4.23 15.27
N PHE A 276 32.73 -4.29 16.51
CA PHE A 276 31.30 -4.39 16.79
C PHE A 276 30.53 -3.13 16.35
N ILE A 277 31.08 -1.93 16.61
CA ILE A 277 30.45 -0.68 16.17
C ILE A 277 30.35 -0.64 14.64
N GLU A 278 31.41 -1.03 13.92
CA GLU A 278 31.40 -1.09 12.45
C GLU A 278 30.44 -2.17 11.90
N GLU A 279 30.35 -3.32 12.57
CA GLU A 279 29.35 -4.35 12.26
C GLU A 279 27.93 -3.79 12.40
N MET A 280 27.65 -3.07 13.49
CA MET A 280 26.33 -2.46 13.71
C MET A 280 25.99 -1.39 12.67
N LYS A 281 26.95 -0.54 12.29
CA LYS A 281 26.77 0.43 11.20
C LYS A 281 26.38 -0.26 9.90
N THR A 282 27.14 -1.28 9.50
CA THR A 282 26.90 -2.09 8.29
C THR A 282 25.53 -2.76 8.32
N SER A 283 25.13 -3.27 9.50
CA SER A 283 23.82 -3.90 9.69
C SER A 283 22.69 -2.88 9.54
N ILE A 284 22.77 -1.72 10.20
CA ILE A 284 21.79 -0.62 10.10
C ILE A 284 21.64 -0.17 8.64
N GLU A 285 22.75 -0.01 7.91
CA GLU A 285 22.76 0.35 6.48
C GLU A 285 22.04 -0.66 5.61
N THR A 286 22.31 -1.95 5.83
CA THR A 286 21.64 -3.02 5.09
C THR A 286 20.12 -2.96 5.29
N LYS A 287 19.67 -2.67 6.52
CA LYS A 287 18.24 -2.51 6.83
C LYS A 287 17.65 -1.25 6.19
N ILE A 288 18.36 -0.13 6.24
CA ILE A 288 17.95 1.11 5.58
C ILE A 288 17.83 0.92 4.08
N LYS A 289 18.80 0.24 3.44
CA LYS A 289 18.76 -0.07 2.01
C LYS A 289 17.52 -0.90 1.65
N TYR A 290 17.21 -1.94 2.42
CA TYR A 290 15.99 -2.72 2.22
C TYR A 290 14.71 -1.87 2.35
N PHE A 291 14.69 -0.93 3.30
CA PHE A 291 13.58 0.00 3.46
C PHE A 291 13.46 0.97 2.26
N SER A 292 14.60 1.50 1.79
CA SER A 292 14.70 2.33 0.58
C SER A 292 14.18 1.62 -0.67
N ASP A 293 14.53 0.34 -0.87
CA ASP A 293 14.04 -0.46 -1.99
C ASP A 293 12.51 -0.62 -1.97
N ARG A 294 11.92 -0.79 -0.77
CA ARG A 294 10.46 -0.84 -0.58
C ARG A 294 9.79 0.50 -0.91
N ILE A 295 10.43 1.63 -0.59
CA ILE A 295 9.95 2.96 -1.01
C ILE A 295 9.97 3.06 -2.53
N GLY A 296 11.06 2.63 -3.18
CA GLY A 296 11.13 2.60 -4.65
C GLY A 296 9.99 1.77 -5.28
N ALA A 297 9.67 0.62 -4.70
CA ALA A 297 8.54 -0.19 -5.14
C ALA A 297 7.18 0.52 -4.95
N LEU A 298 6.99 1.30 -3.88
CA LEU A 298 5.78 2.11 -3.69
C LEU A 298 5.65 3.19 -4.77
N MET A 299 6.75 3.85 -5.12
CA MET A 299 6.77 4.85 -6.18
C MET A 299 6.38 4.25 -7.54
N ILE A 300 6.96 3.10 -7.90
CA ILE A 300 6.63 2.39 -9.17
C ILE A 300 5.12 2.03 -9.23
N ASN A 301 4.52 1.73 -8.08
CA ASN A 301 3.09 1.41 -7.96
C ASN A 301 2.18 2.64 -7.81
N TYR A 302 2.73 3.85 -8.00
CA TYR A 302 2.02 5.13 -7.88
C TYR A 302 1.42 5.41 -6.50
N ASN A 303 1.97 4.79 -5.44
CA ASN A 303 1.59 5.06 -4.05
C ASN A 303 2.47 6.20 -3.48
N PHE A 304 2.46 7.36 -4.14
CA PHE A 304 3.38 8.46 -3.82
C PHE A 304 3.21 9.02 -2.40
N SER A 305 1.98 9.12 -1.89
CA SER A 305 1.73 9.60 -0.52
C SER A 305 2.48 8.77 0.52
N GLU A 306 2.33 7.45 0.44
CA GLU A 306 2.99 6.52 1.35
C GLU A 306 4.51 6.51 1.14
N ALA A 307 4.97 6.70 -0.11
CA ALA A 307 6.39 6.80 -0.41
C ALA A 307 7.02 8.05 0.22
N ASP A 308 6.38 9.21 0.10
CA ASP A 308 6.86 10.48 0.65
C ASP A 308 6.89 10.47 2.18
N GLU A 309 5.81 9.97 2.83
CA GLU A 309 5.77 9.80 4.29
C GLU A 309 6.92 8.91 4.81
N LYS A 310 7.25 7.87 4.04
CA LYS A 310 8.36 6.96 4.36
C LYS A 310 9.73 7.57 4.08
N ILE A 311 9.86 8.43 3.06
CA ILE A 311 11.07 9.22 2.84
C ILE A 311 11.30 10.17 4.01
N ASP A 312 10.26 10.88 4.46
CA ASP A 312 10.36 11.79 5.61
C ASP A 312 10.79 11.04 6.87
N SER A 313 10.21 9.86 7.09
CA SER A 313 10.63 8.96 8.17
C SER A 313 12.11 8.58 8.04
N LEU A 314 12.57 8.26 6.83
CA LEU A 314 13.96 7.90 6.56
C LEU A 314 14.93 9.08 6.79
N ILE A 315 14.52 10.31 6.46
CA ILE A 315 15.28 11.54 6.76
C ILE A 315 15.43 11.73 8.28
N VAL A 316 14.35 11.52 9.04
CA VAL A 316 14.40 11.59 10.51
C VAL A 316 15.37 10.55 11.07
N VAL A 317 15.32 9.31 10.57
CA VAL A 317 16.23 8.23 10.98
C VAL A 317 17.68 8.59 10.68
N ARG A 318 17.97 9.08 9.47
CA ARG A 318 19.31 9.54 9.07
C ARG A 318 19.83 10.64 10.01
N ASN A 319 18.99 11.60 10.37
CA ASN A 319 19.35 12.68 11.28
C ASN A 319 19.63 12.17 12.71
N LEU A 320 18.88 11.16 13.17
CA LEU A 320 19.12 10.55 14.49
C LEU A 320 20.42 9.76 14.54
N LEU A 321 20.73 9.01 13.48
CA LEU A 321 21.98 8.23 13.38
C LEU A 321 23.21 9.14 13.37
N GLY A 322 23.12 10.34 12.79
CA GLY A 322 24.20 11.33 12.83
C GLY A 322 25.51 10.77 12.27
N LYS A 323 26.56 10.71 13.10
CA LYS A 323 27.89 10.18 12.72
C LYS A 323 27.94 8.66 12.53
N TYR A 324 26.92 7.93 12.98
CA TYR A 324 26.82 6.47 12.77
C TYR A 324 26.16 6.13 11.42
N CYS A 325 25.84 7.16 10.63
CA CYS A 325 25.30 7.04 9.28
C CYS A 325 26.43 7.22 8.27
N ILE A 326 26.72 6.22 7.42
CA ILE A 326 27.68 6.40 6.33
C ILE A 326 27.07 7.29 5.23
N LYS A 327 27.94 7.99 4.49
CA LYS A 327 27.60 8.91 3.41
C LYS A 327 26.60 8.30 2.41
N ASP A 328 26.73 7.02 2.13
CA ASP A 328 25.90 6.22 1.22
C ASP A 328 24.39 6.30 1.51
N ILE A 329 23.96 6.42 2.76
CA ILE A 329 22.53 6.54 3.09
C ILE A 329 21.98 7.90 2.63
N SER A 330 22.78 8.96 2.75
CA SER A 330 22.35 10.30 2.31
C SER A 330 22.15 10.30 0.79
N ASP A 331 23.09 9.68 0.07
CA ASP A 331 23.03 9.54 -1.38
C ASP A 331 21.83 8.67 -1.79
N GLN A 332 21.49 7.62 -1.03
CA GLN A 332 20.29 6.81 -1.28
C GLN A 332 18.99 7.61 -1.12
N ILE A 333 18.87 8.44 -0.08
CA ILE A 333 17.69 9.29 0.14
C ILE A 333 17.54 10.28 -1.02
N GLU A 334 18.63 10.94 -1.41
CA GLU A 334 18.64 11.88 -2.52
C GLU A 334 18.28 11.19 -3.85
N ASN A 335 18.85 10.00 -4.09
CA ASN A 335 18.54 9.19 -5.25
C ASN A 335 17.06 8.79 -5.29
N LEU A 336 16.44 8.42 -4.16
CA LEU A 336 15.00 8.12 -4.11
C LEU A 336 14.14 9.34 -4.44
N GLN A 337 14.47 10.50 -3.85
CA GLN A 337 13.75 11.74 -4.12
C GLN A 337 13.86 12.14 -5.59
N ASN A 338 15.05 12.01 -6.19
CA ASN A 338 15.29 12.30 -7.59
C ASN A 338 14.63 11.27 -8.52
N TYR A 339 14.71 9.98 -8.20
CA TYR A 339 14.11 8.89 -8.96
C TYR A 339 12.58 9.03 -9.05
N GLY A 340 11.93 9.32 -7.92
CA GLY A 340 10.50 9.59 -7.88
C GLY A 340 10.11 10.77 -8.76
N LYS A 341 10.80 11.91 -8.61
CA LYS A 341 10.49 13.15 -9.34
C LYS A 341 10.77 13.07 -10.84
N THR A 342 11.87 12.44 -11.23
CA THR A 342 12.36 12.49 -12.62
C THR A 342 11.95 11.27 -13.42
N VAL A 343 12.18 10.05 -12.93
CA VAL A 343 12.00 8.81 -13.71
C VAL A 343 10.54 8.37 -13.66
N VAL A 344 9.98 8.17 -12.47
CA VAL A 344 8.65 7.57 -12.32
C VAL A 344 7.55 8.48 -12.89
N LEU A 345 7.64 9.79 -12.64
CA LEU A 345 6.66 10.76 -13.14
C LEU A 345 6.77 10.96 -14.66
N SER A 346 7.97 10.95 -15.23
CA SER A 346 8.14 11.05 -16.69
C SER A 346 7.67 9.77 -17.40
N ASP A 347 7.90 8.60 -16.82
CA ASP A 347 7.37 7.32 -17.31
C ASP A 347 5.84 7.28 -17.28
N MET A 348 5.22 7.87 -16.24
CA MET A 348 3.76 8.00 -16.16
C MET A 348 3.21 8.85 -17.31
N ILE A 349 3.82 10.00 -17.60
CA ILE A 349 3.44 10.87 -18.72
C ILE A 349 3.64 10.12 -20.05
N ASN A 350 4.81 9.50 -20.24
CA ASN A 350 5.13 8.75 -21.45
C ASN A 350 4.15 7.60 -21.70
N ARG A 351 3.74 6.90 -20.64
CA ARG A 351 2.74 5.83 -20.72
C ARG A 351 1.44 6.34 -21.33
N TYR A 352 0.83 7.37 -20.75
CA TYR A 352 -0.43 7.91 -21.29
C TYR A 352 -0.26 8.63 -22.63
N SER A 353 0.92 9.18 -22.91
CA SER A 353 1.25 9.76 -24.21
C SER A 353 1.28 8.70 -25.32
N LYS A 354 1.72 7.48 -25.05
CA LYS A 354 1.82 6.39 -26.05
C LYS A 354 0.61 5.46 -26.08
N MET A 355 -0.06 5.28 -24.94
CA MET A 355 -1.20 4.37 -24.79
C MET A 355 -2.42 4.77 -25.64
N ASP A 356 -3.03 3.80 -26.31
CA ASP A 356 -4.29 3.99 -27.03
C ASP A 356 -5.46 4.13 -26.04
N ILE A 357 -6.46 4.96 -26.34
CA ILE A 357 -7.59 5.17 -25.43
C ILE A 357 -8.40 3.88 -25.19
N SER A 358 -8.36 2.92 -26.11
CA SER A 358 -9.05 1.63 -26.00
C SER A 358 -8.38 0.72 -24.94
N GLU A 359 -7.12 0.98 -24.63
CA GLU A 359 -6.34 0.22 -23.64
C GLU A 359 -6.50 0.77 -22.21
N TYR A 360 -7.28 1.84 -22.02
CA TYR A 360 -7.49 2.43 -20.69
C TYR A 360 -8.13 1.46 -19.70
N MET A 361 -8.80 0.41 -20.16
CA MET A 361 -9.28 -0.66 -19.28
C MET A 361 -8.13 -1.42 -18.57
N LEU A 362 -6.95 -1.49 -19.18
CA LEU A 362 -5.78 -2.20 -18.64
C LEU A 362 -5.05 -1.33 -17.60
N ASN A 363 -5.00 -0.02 -17.83
CA ASN A 363 -4.36 0.95 -16.95
C ASN A 363 -5.25 2.20 -16.76
N PRO A 364 -6.34 2.07 -15.98
CA PRO A 364 -7.34 3.13 -15.87
C PRO A 364 -6.75 4.44 -15.35
N PRO A 365 -6.89 5.56 -16.10
CA PRO A 365 -6.48 6.87 -15.62
C PRO A 365 -7.02 7.21 -14.23
N LYS A 366 -8.30 6.88 -13.96
CA LYS A 366 -8.93 7.13 -12.67
C LYS A 366 -8.12 6.64 -11.47
N ASN A 367 -7.46 5.49 -11.57
CA ASN A 367 -6.70 4.91 -10.46
C ASN A 367 -5.51 5.79 -10.06
N ILE A 368 -4.91 6.50 -11.01
CA ILE A 368 -3.77 7.40 -10.77
C ILE A 368 -4.26 8.75 -10.25
N PHE A 369 -5.30 9.30 -10.89
CA PHE A 369 -5.91 10.57 -10.48
C PHE A 369 -6.67 10.51 -9.16
N GLU A 370 -7.04 9.34 -8.65
CA GLU A 370 -7.62 9.19 -7.30
C GLU A 370 -6.54 9.12 -6.21
N LYS A 371 -5.34 8.63 -6.53
CA LYS A 371 -4.24 8.44 -5.57
C LYS A 371 -3.36 9.67 -5.37
N LEU A 372 -3.07 10.41 -6.44
CA LEU A 372 -2.18 11.57 -6.41
C LEU A 372 -2.74 12.85 -5.74
N PRO A 373 -4.06 13.15 -5.74
CA PRO A 373 -4.57 14.40 -5.14
C PRO A 373 -4.28 14.53 -3.65
N ASN A 374 -4.14 13.42 -2.93
CA ASN A 374 -3.77 13.44 -1.51
C ASN A 374 -2.35 13.99 -1.27
N VAL A 375 -1.50 13.98 -2.31
CA VAL A 375 -0.11 14.48 -2.30
C VAL A 375 0.00 15.90 -2.91
N ASN A 376 -1.04 16.36 -3.63
CA ASN A 376 -1.00 17.60 -4.41
C ASN A 376 -0.86 18.88 -3.57
N SER A 377 -1.19 18.84 -2.28
CA SER A 377 -1.13 20.04 -1.42
C SER A 377 0.30 20.44 -1.03
N THR A 378 1.25 19.51 -1.10
CA THR A 378 2.61 19.70 -0.56
C THR A 378 3.71 19.73 -1.62
N ASN A 379 3.50 19.19 -2.83
CA ASN A 379 4.55 19.14 -3.86
C ASN A 379 4.03 19.52 -5.26
N GLN A 380 4.48 20.69 -5.73
CA GLN A 380 4.11 21.29 -7.02
C GLN A 380 4.39 20.37 -8.22
N ILE A 381 5.43 19.53 -8.16
CA ILE A 381 5.81 18.66 -9.27
C ILE A 381 4.70 17.64 -9.60
N TYR A 382 4.04 17.09 -8.58
CA TYR A 382 2.93 16.15 -8.81
C TYR A 382 1.74 16.83 -9.48
N SER A 383 1.46 18.08 -9.12
CA SER A 383 0.37 18.86 -9.72
C SER A 383 0.63 19.13 -11.20
N GLU A 384 1.86 19.53 -11.56
CA GLU A 384 2.26 19.79 -12.94
C GLU A 384 2.18 18.53 -13.80
N VAL A 385 2.63 17.40 -13.25
CA VAL A 385 2.60 16.10 -13.92
C VAL A 385 1.17 15.63 -14.13
N LEU A 386 0.31 15.74 -13.10
CA LEU A 386 -1.12 15.42 -13.21
C LEU A 386 -1.83 16.28 -14.25
N ASP A 387 -1.54 17.59 -14.28
CA ASP A 387 -2.13 18.51 -15.24
C ASP A 387 -1.68 18.20 -16.67
N LYS A 388 -0.40 17.86 -16.85
CA LYS A 388 0.14 17.45 -18.15
C LYS A 388 -0.49 16.14 -18.63
N SER A 389 -0.59 15.13 -17.76
CA SER A 389 -1.29 13.88 -18.07
C SER A 389 -2.76 14.10 -18.38
N ARG A 390 -3.45 14.97 -17.63
CA ARG A 390 -4.85 15.35 -17.87
C ARG A 390 -5.02 15.95 -19.26
N LYS A 391 -4.18 16.93 -19.63
CA LYS A 391 -4.22 17.57 -20.96
C LYS A 391 -4.06 16.54 -22.08
N LEU A 392 -3.05 15.65 -21.97
CA LEU A 392 -2.79 14.61 -22.98
C LEU A 392 -3.97 13.64 -23.16
N ILE A 393 -4.57 13.20 -22.05
CA ILE A 393 -5.71 12.27 -22.09
C ILE A 393 -6.93 12.95 -22.70
N LEU A 394 -7.26 14.17 -22.27
CA LEU A 394 -8.39 14.93 -22.80
C LEU A 394 -8.23 15.19 -24.30
N GLU A 395 -7.04 15.58 -24.75
CA GLU A 395 -6.74 15.81 -26.16
C GLU A 395 -6.97 14.56 -27.01
N LYS A 396 -6.45 13.40 -26.58
CA LYS A 396 -6.66 12.13 -27.29
C LYS A 396 -8.13 11.75 -27.42
N ILE A 397 -8.89 11.95 -26.35
CA ILE A 397 -10.31 11.61 -26.34
C ILE A 397 -11.11 12.59 -27.23
N ARG A 398 -10.78 13.88 -27.19
CA ARG A 398 -11.39 14.90 -28.07
C ARG A 398 -11.08 14.65 -29.54
N ASN A 399 -9.85 14.21 -29.85
CA ASN A 399 -9.50 13.83 -31.22
C ASN A 399 -10.36 12.67 -31.76
N GLU A 400 -10.79 11.74 -30.91
CA GLU A 400 -11.74 10.70 -31.32
C GLU A 400 -13.16 11.24 -31.53
N LEU A 401 -13.61 12.23 -30.76
CA LEU A 401 -14.87 12.94 -31.05
C LEU A 401 -14.81 13.68 -32.39
N GLU A 402 -13.71 14.37 -32.70
CA GLU A 402 -13.55 15.06 -33.97
C GLU A 402 -13.53 14.08 -35.16
N ARG A 403 -12.87 12.93 -35.00
CA ARG A 403 -12.92 11.83 -35.99
C ARG A 403 -14.33 11.22 -36.13
N ALA A 404 -15.12 11.20 -35.05
CA ALA A 404 -16.51 10.77 -35.13
C ALA A 404 -17.36 11.74 -35.96
N LYS A 405 -17.14 13.06 -35.83
CA LYS A 405 -17.83 14.09 -36.62
C LYS A 405 -17.55 13.97 -38.11
N THR A 406 -16.31 13.67 -38.50
CA THR A 406 -15.96 13.53 -39.92
C THR A 406 -16.60 12.31 -40.58
N LYS A 407 -16.83 11.21 -39.84
CA LYS A 407 -17.56 10.02 -40.35
C LYS A 407 -19.07 10.21 -40.44
N GLN A 408 -19.65 11.25 -39.82
CA GLN A 408 -21.07 11.64 -39.92
C GLN A 408 -22.10 10.50 -39.71
N THR A 409 -21.83 9.55 -38.80
CA THR A 409 -22.77 8.48 -38.42
C THR A 409 -22.97 8.45 -36.91
N ILE A 410 -24.22 8.29 -36.44
CA ILE A 410 -24.58 8.36 -35.01
C ILE A 410 -24.67 6.98 -34.36
N ASP A 411 -24.92 5.96 -35.18
CA ASP A 411 -25.26 4.62 -34.70
C ASP A 411 -24.02 3.80 -34.26
N ILE A 412 -24.26 2.58 -33.79
CA ILE A 412 -23.31 1.56 -33.34
C ILE A 412 -22.16 1.32 -34.34
N THR A 413 -22.35 1.72 -35.60
CA THR A 413 -21.34 1.67 -36.67
C THR A 413 -20.23 2.71 -36.52
N ASN A 414 -20.41 3.78 -35.74
CA ASN A 414 -19.35 4.76 -35.50
C ASN A 414 -18.38 4.24 -34.43
N GLU A 415 -17.32 3.58 -34.92
CA GLU A 415 -16.25 3.04 -34.07
C GLU A 415 -15.64 4.07 -33.13
N HIS A 416 -15.50 5.34 -33.54
CA HIS A 416 -14.89 6.39 -32.71
C HIS A 416 -15.78 6.74 -31.51
N ILE A 417 -17.11 6.80 -31.70
CA ILE A 417 -18.06 6.98 -30.59
C ILE A 417 -17.96 5.81 -29.60
N ARG A 418 -17.88 4.57 -30.09
CA ARG A 418 -17.74 3.39 -29.23
C ARG A 418 -16.42 3.39 -28.44
N ARG A 419 -15.31 3.74 -29.09
CA ARG A 419 -14.00 3.85 -28.44
C ARG A 419 -14.02 4.94 -27.36
N PHE A 420 -14.62 6.08 -27.65
CA PHE A 420 -14.85 7.17 -26.69
C PHE A 420 -15.65 6.67 -25.48
N GLU A 421 -16.85 6.10 -25.71
CA GLU A 421 -17.74 5.65 -24.63
C GLU A 421 -17.12 4.55 -23.76
N SER A 422 -16.28 3.71 -24.36
CA SER A 422 -15.49 2.72 -23.63
C SER A 422 -14.43 3.39 -22.74
N ALA A 423 -13.62 4.29 -23.31
CA ALA A 423 -12.52 4.95 -22.60
C ALA A 423 -13.00 5.83 -21.44
N VAL A 424 -14.10 6.57 -21.62
CA VAL A 424 -14.64 7.51 -20.62
C VAL A 424 -15.00 6.85 -19.29
N LYS A 425 -15.39 5.56 -19.30
CA LYS A 425 -15.70 4.78 -18.08
C LYS A 425 -14.50 4.59 -17.14
N TYR A 426 -13.29 4.79 -17.66
CA TYR A 426 -12.03 4.60 -16.93
C TYR A 426 -11.36 5.93 -16.54
N LEU A 427 -12.03 7.06 -16.79
CA LEU A 427 -11.56 8.39 -16.42
C LEU A 427 -12.05 8.82 -15.03
N PRO A 428 -11.39 9.81 -14.42
CA PRO A 428 -11.89 10.46 -13.20
C PRO A 428 -13.22 11.17 -13.47
N GLU A 429 -14.08 11.23 -12.45
CA GLU A 429 -15.43 11.82 -12.58
C GLU A 429 -15.40 13.27 -13.08
N SER A 430 -14.40 14.04 -12.64
CA SER A 430 -14.20 15.43 -13.07
C SER A 430 -13.96 15.58 -14.58
N MET A 431 -13.27 14.63 -15.21
CA MET A 431 -13.05 14.63 -16.66
C MET A 431 -14.24 14.00 -17.40
N LYS A 432 -14.76 12.91 -16.85
CA LYS A 432 -15.87 12.14 -17.42
C LYS A 432 -17.10 13.01 -17.67
N ASN A 433 -17.51 13.80 -16.68
CA ASN A 433 -18.72 14.63 -16.80
C ASN A 433 -18.61 15.66 -17.92
N ALA A 434 -17.46 16.34 -18.03
CA ALA A 434 -17.23 17.31 -19.09
C ALA A 434 -17.26 16.65 -20.48
N LEU A 435 -16.63 15.48 -20.60
CA LEU A 435 -16.56 14.72 -21.85
C LEU A 435 -17.92 14.14 -22.26
N GLU A 436 -18.74 13.67 -21.31
CA GLU A 436 -20.09 13.17 -21.60
C GLU A 436 -20.99 14.28 -22.17
N ILE A 437 -20.87 15.51 -21.68
CA ILE A 437 -21.56 16.68 -22.25
C ILE A 437 -21.07 16.94 -23.69
N GLU A 438 -19.75 16.95 -23.91
CA GLU A 438 -19.16 17.11 -25.25
C GLU A 438 -19.66 16.02 -26.23
N LEU A 439 -19.79 14.77 -25.78
CA LEU A 439 -20.34 13.67 -26.57
C LEU A 439 -21.80 13.92 -26.96
N GLN A 440 -22.64 14.40 -26.04
CA GLN A 440 -24.04 14.68 -26.33
C GLN A 440 -24.18 15.79 -27.39
N HIS A 441 -23.36 16.85 -27.29
CA HIS A 441 -23.31 17.88 -28.32
C HIS A 441 -22.86 17.31 -29.67
N CYS A 442 -21.80 16.50 -29.69
CA CYS A 442 -21.31 15.85 -30.89
C CYS A 442 -22.40 14.99 -31.56
N LYS A 443 -23.12 14.15 -30.80
CA LYS A 443 -24.24 13.36 -31.31
C LYS A 443 -25.37 14.24 -31.86
N GLY A 444 -25.67 15.34 -31.18
CA GLY A 444 -26.67 16.33 -31.63
C GLY A 444 -26.28 17.05 -32.93
N ASP A 445 -24.99 17.34 -33.12
CA ASP A 445 -24.47 17.97 -34.33
C ASP A 445 -24.51 17.01 -35.52
N ILE A 446 -24.06 15.76 -35.32
CA ILE A 446 -24.17 14.73 -36.35
C ILE A 446 -25.64 14.51 -36.73
N LYS A 447 -26.57 14.51 -35.76
CA LYS A 447 -28.02 14.40 -36.03
C LYS A 447 -28.55 15.53 -36.88
N ARG A 448 -28.17 16.77 -36.58
CA ARG A 448 -28.57 17.94 -37.37
C ARG A 448 -28.00 17.90 -38.78
N LEU A 449 -26.75 17.47 -38.94
CA LEU A 449 -26.13 17.30 -40.25
C LEU A 449 -26.86 16.25 -41.09
N ILE A 450 -27.17 15.08 -40.52
CA ILE A 450 -27.94 14.04 -41.21
C ILE A 450 -29.32 14.58 -41.63
N GLN A 451 -30.05 15.22 -40.72
CA GLN A 451 -31.37 15.80 -40.99
C GLN A 451 -31.32 16.89 -42.08
N TYR A 452 -30.29 17.74 -42.07
CA TYR A 452 -30.08 18.77 -43.08
C TYR A 452 -29.82 18.15 -44.46
N SER A 453 -28.93 17.15 -44.53
CA SER A 453 -28.65 16.41 -45.76
C SER A 453 -29.91 15.70 -46.31
N GLU A 454 -30.71 15.08 -45.43
CA GLU A 454 -32.00 14.48 -45.78
C GLU A 454 -32.99 15.51 -46.36
N LEU A 455 -33.09 16.69 -45.75
CA LEU A 455 -33.96 17.77 -46.21
C LEU A 455 -33.51 18.32 -47.57
N ASN A 456 -32.20 18.52 -47.76
CA ASN A 456 -31.66 18.97 -49.05
C ASN A 456 -31.90 17.96 -50.18
N LEU A 457 -31.78 16.66 -49.89
CA LEU A 457 -32.15 15.59 -50.82
C LEU A 457 -33.62 15.61 -51.17
N LYS A 458 -34.50 15.78 -50.17
CA LYS A 458 -35.94 15.90 -50.43
C LYS A 458 -36.25 17.13 -51.27
N HIS A 459 -35.65 18.28 -50.98
CA HIS A 459 -35.90 19.52 -51.72
C HIS A 459 -35.38 19.44 -53.16
N SER A 460 -34.14 19.00 -53.37
CA SER A 460 -33.58 18.78 -54.72
C SER A 460 -34.42 17.80 -55.54
N SER A 461 -35.02 16.79 -54.90
CA SER A 461 -35.95 15.87 -55.56
C SER A 461 -37.23 16.55 -56.02
N ILE A 462 -37.62 17.69 -55.45
CA ILE A 462 -38.84 18.42 -55.83
C ILE A 462 -38.56 19.42 -56.95
N THR A 463 -37.39 20.06 -57.00
CA THR A 463 -37.07 21.16 -57.93
C THR A 463 -36.59 20.76 -59.34
N GLU A 464 -36.60 19.47 -59.71
CA GLU A 464 -36.22 18.97 -61.05
C GLU A 464 -34.79 19.33 -61.55
N GLU A 465 -33.91 19.87 -60.71
CA GLU A 465 -32.52 20.14 -61.06
C GLU A 465 -31.66 18.87 -60.93
N ILE A 466 -31.56 18.11 -62.02
CA ILE A 466 -30.84 16.83 -62.10
C ILE A 466 -29.38 16.95 -61.63
N ASP A 467 -28.69 18.05 -61.93
CA ASP A 467 -27.29 18.26 -61.53
C ASP A 467 -27.14 18.47 -60.02
N LYS A 468 -28.07 19.19 -59.37
CA LYS A 468 -28.07 19.32 -57.91
C LYS A 468 -28.44 17.99 -57.24
N LEU A 469 -29.32 17.21 -57.86
CA LEU A 469 -29.69 15.88 -57.37
C LEU A 469 -28.50 14.91 -57.44
N ASN A 470 -27.70 14.96 -58.51
CA ASN A 470 -26.49 14.16 -58.65
C ASN A 470 -25.41 14.56 -57.63
N ASN A 471 -25.18 15.86 -57.42
CA ASN A 471 -24.23 16.32 -56.40
C ASN A 471 -24.68 15.97 -54.98
N CYS A 472 -25.95 16.20 -54.63
CA CYS A 472 -26.50 15.78 -53.34
C CYS A 472 -26.47 14.24 -53.17
N SER A 473 -26.73 13.48 -54.23
CA SER A 473 -26.62 12.02 -54.22
C SER A 473 -25.18 11.55 -54.01
N PHE A 474 -24.18 12.25 -54.57
CA PHE A 474 -22.76 11.92 -54.38
C PHE A 474 -22.31 12.21 -52.95
N GLU A 475 -22.69 13.38 -52.39
CA GLU A 475 -22.47 13.70 -50.98
C GLU A 475 -23.13 12.68 -50.04
N TYR A 476 -24.32 12.21 -50.38
CA TYR A 476 -25.05 11.20 -49.59
C TYR A 476 -24.53 9.77 -49.77
N GLN A 477 -23.99 9.42 -50.94
CA GLN A 477 -23.31 8.14 -51.17
C GLN A 477 -22.02 8.04 -50.35
N ASN A 478 -21.31 9.16 -50.17
CA ASN A 478 -20.16 9.22 -49.28
C ASN A 478 -20.53 9.04 -47.79
N LEU A 479 -21.81 9.19 -47.42
CA LEU A 479 -22.34 8.91 -46.07
C LEU A 479 -22.68 7.43 -45.82
N GLN A 480 -22.47 6.57 -46.82
CA GLN A 480 -22.47 5.09 -46.84
C GLN A 480 -23.52 4.23 -46.12
N LEU A 481 -24.43 4.72 -45.28
CA LEU A 481 -25.19 3.79 -44.40
C LEU A 481 -26.71 3.84 -44.43
N ILE A 482 -27.34 4.52 -45.39
CA ILE A 482 -28.80 4.41 -45.56
C ILE A 482 -29.15 3.72 -46.87
N LYS A 483 -28.81 2.42 -46.96
CA LYS A 483 -29.21 1.56 -48.08
C LYS A 483 -30.73 1.57 -48.32
N SER A 484 -31.54 1.69 -47.28
CA SER A 484 -33.01 1.69 -47.41
C SER A 484 -33.57 2.97 -48.03
N ASP A 485 -33.02 4.13 -47.66
CA ASP A 485 -33.51 5.42 -48.15
C ASP A 485 -32.87 5.77 -49.49
N PHE A 486 -31.64 5.33 -49.75
CA PHE A 486 -31.07 5.32 -51.10
C PHE A 486 -31.89 4.42 -52.04
N LYS A 487 -32.33 3.24 -51.56
CA LYS A 487 -33.21 2.36 -52.36
C LYS A 487 -34.55 3.03 -52.64
N LYS A 488 -35.19 3.67 -51.64
CA LYS A 488 -36.41 4.46 -51.85
C LYS A 488 -36.21 5.66 -52.77
N GLY A 489 -35.10 6.38 -52.64
CA GLY A 489 -34.74 7.51 -53.49
C GLY A 489 -34.50 7.08 -54.94
N LYS A 490 -33.76 5.98 -55.15
CA LYS A 490 -33.56 5.35 -56.45
C LYS A 490 -34.88 4.85 -57.05
N GLU A 491 -35.72 4.19 -56.26
CA GLU A 491 -37.06 3.76 -56.70
C GLU A 491 -37.93 4.96 -57.10
N LEU A 492 -37.94 6.05 -56.32
CA LEU A 492 -38.68 7.28 -56.63
C LEU A 492 -38.16 7.95 -57.90
N ALA A 493 -36.83 8.05 -58.06
CA ALA A 493 -36.19 8.59 -59.26
C ALA A 493 -36.53 7.74 -60.48
N SER A 494 -36.38 6.41 -60.40
CA SER A 494 -36.76 5.48 -61.47
C SER A 494 -38.24 5.60 -61.82
N LYS A 495 -39.14 5.68 -60.84
CA LYS A 495 -40.58 5.83 -61.05
C LYS A 495 -40.92 7.16 -61.74
N ARG A 496 -40.18 8.23 -61.43
CA ARG A 496 -40.31 9.53 -62.11
C ARG A 496 -39.79 9.53 -63.53
N ILE A 497 -38.63 8.91 -63.79
CA ILE A 497 -38.10 8.75 -65.16
C ILE A 497 -39.13 8.01 -66.01
N VAL A 498 -39.70 6.92 -65.50
CA VAL A 498 -40.77 6.18 -66.18
C VAL A 498 -41.97 7.09 -66.47
N ASN A 499 -42.43 7.88 -65.51
CA ASN A 499 -43.55 8.82 -65.73
C ASN A 499 -43.24 9.91 -66.77
N ILE A 500 -42.01 10.44 -66.81
CA ILE A 500 -41.59 11.43 -67.80
C ILE A 500 -41.56 10.79 -69.19
N VAL A 501 -40.98 9.58 -69.31
CA VAL A 501 -40.96 8.81 -70.57
C VAL A 501 -42.38 8.56 -71.07
N VAL A 502 -43.30 8.15 -70.20
CA VAL A 502 -44.72 7.96 -70.55
C VAL A 502 -45.37 9.26 -71.02
N LYS A 503 -45.12 10.39 -70.35
CA LYS A 503 -45.63 11.70 -70.80
C LYS A 503 -45.07 12.12 -72.17
N ILE A 504 -43.78 11.88 -72.42
CA ILE A 504 -43.15 12.17 -73.71
C ILE A 504 -43.77 11.30 -74.80
N GLN A 505 -43.93 9.99 -74.57
CA GLN A 505 -44.57 9.08 -75.50
C GLN A 505 -46.00 9.50 -75.81
N HIS A 506 -46.80 9.82 -74.79
CA HIS A 506 -48.17 10.28 -75.01
C HIS A 506 -48.22 11.59 -75.82
N ASN A 507 -47.31 12.53 -75.56
CA ASN A 507 -47.23 13.76 -76.34
C ASN A 507 -46.80 13.53 -77.80
N LEU A 508 -45.86 12.60 -78.04
CA LEU A 508 -45.44 12.19 -79.38
C LEU A 508 -46.58 11.51 -80.15
N GLU A 509 -47.32 10.61 -79.51
CA GLU A 509 -48.52 9.99 -80.10
C GLU A 509 -49.57 11.05 -80.47
N LYS A 510 -49.79 12.03 -79.59
CA LYS A 510 -50.70 13.14 -79.85
C LYS A 510 -50.23 13.99 -81.03
N GLN A 511 -48.93 14.26 -81.15
CA GLN A 511 -48.35 14.94 -82.31
C GLN A 511 -48.53 14.12 -83.59
N ASN A 512 -48.25 12.82 -83.57
CA ASN A 512 -48.40 11.93 -84.73
C ASN A 512 -49.86 11.86 -85.21
N ILE A 513 -50.83 11.86 -84.28
CA ILE A 513 -52.26 11.93 -84.62
C ILE A 513 -52.61 13.28 -85.27
N ILE A 514 -52.09 14.38 -84.74
CA ILE A 514 -52.29 15.72 -85.33
C ILE A 514 -51.68 15.79 -86.74
N GLU A 515 -50.48 15.25 -86.94
CA GLU A 515 -49.83 15.18 -88.25
C GLU A 515 -50.63 14.31 -89.24
N ALA A 516 -51.12 13.14 -88.81
CA ALA A 516 -51.95 12.27 -89.65
C ALA A 516 -53.29 12.93 -90.04
N LEU A 517 -53.93 13.66 -89.11
CA LEU A 517 -55.15 14.41 -89.38
C LEU A 517 -54.90 15.57 -90.37
N ASN A 518 -53.76 16.27 -90.23
CA ASN A 518 -53.37 17.35 -91.13
C ASN A 518 -53.03 16.87 -92.56
N ILE A 519 -52.53 15.64 -92.71
CA ILE A 519 -52.28 15.01 -94.02
C ILE A 519 -53.61 14.69 -94.73
N ASN A 520 -54.63 14.22 -94.01
CA ASN A 520 -55.94 13.92 -94.60
C ASN A 520 -56.72 15.18 -95.03
N THR A 521 -56.52 16.32 -94.36
CA THR A 521 -57.11 17.61 -94.78
C THR A 521 -56.47 18.23 -96.03
N LYS A 522 -55.31 17.73 -96.50
CA LYS A 522 -54.66 18.21 -97.73
C LYS A 522 -54.98 17.37 -98.97
N GLN A 523 -55.79 16.31 -98.85
CA GLN A 523 -56.20 15.44 -99.96
C GLN A 523 -57.67 15.60 -100.39
N ASN A 524 -58.40 16.53 -99.77
CA ASN A 524 -59.65 17.11 -100.28
C ASN A 524 -59.36 18.54 -100.74
#